data_AF-X1V851-F1
#
_entry.id   AF-X1V851-F1
#
_cell.length_a   1.000
_cell.length_b   1.000
_cell.length_c   1.000
_cell.angle_alpha   90.00
_cell.angle_beta   90.00
_cell.angle_gamma   90.00
#
_symmetry.space_group_name_H-M   'P 1'
#
loop_
_entity.id
_entity.type
_entity.pdbx_description
1 polymer ?
#
loop_
_entity_poly.entity_id
_entity_poly.type
_entity_poly.pdbx_seq_one_letter_code
_entity_poly.pdbx_strand_id
1 'polypeptide(L)' 'GLEKFNTIILDFKGVVSVGQAFVDEVFRVFKNEYPNITIHHVGANDEVDSMIKRGLLK' A
#
# COMPACT_ATOMS: atom_id res chain seq x y z
N GLY A 1 -15.39 -12.30 -3.97
CA GLY A 1 -15.81 -10.88 -4.09
C GLY A 1 -14.69 -10.04 -4.65
N LEU A 2 -13.52 -10.11 -4.00
CA LEU A 2 -12.28 -9.50 -4.46
C LEU A 2 -11.69 -10.14 -5.73
N GLU A 3 -12.07 -11.37 -6.09
CA GLU A 3 -11.61 -12.05 -7.33
C GLU A 3 -11.83 -11.25 -8.63
N LYS A 4 -12.70 -10.22 -8.62
CA LYS A 4 -12.99 -9.38 -9.80
C LYS A 4 -12.06 -8.17 -9.93
N PHE A 5 -11.34 -7.81 -8.86
CA PHE A 5 -10.44 -6.66 -8.87
C PHE A 5 -9.01 -7.16 -9.07
N ASN A 6 -8.35 -6.63 -10.10
CA ASN A 6 -6.95 -6.92 -10.39
C ASN A 6 -6.02 -5.78 -9.95
N THR A 7 -6.58 -4.60 -9.65
CA THR A 7 -5.82 -3.38 -9.37
C THR A 7 -6.53 -2.55 -8.31
N ILE A 8 -5.76 -2.07 -7.33
CA ILE A 8 -6.18 -1.12 -6.29
C ILE A 8 -5.29 0.12 -6.38
N ILE A 9 -5.91 1.30 -6.30
CA ILE A 9 -5.20 2.58 -6.21
C ILE A 9 -5.52 3.18 -4.84
N LEU A 10 -4.49 3.38 -4.03
CA LEU A 10 -4.56 4.07 -2.75
C LEU A 10 -4.09 5.52 -2.94
N ASP A 11 -5.01 6.46 -2.78
CA ASP A 11 -4.69 7.90 -2.84
C ASP A 11 -4.39 8.42 -1.43
N PHE A 12 -3.15 8.84 -1.23
CA PHE A 12 -2.64 9.40 0.03
C PHE A 12 -2.69 10.93 0.05
N LYS A 13 -3.40 11.58 -0.88
CA LYS A 13 -3.56 13.04 -0.88
C LYS A 13 -4.11 13.55 0.45
N GLY A 14 -3.34 14.41 1.11
CA GLY A 14 -3.70 14.99 2.40
C GLY A 14 -3.38 14.10 3.61
N VAL A 15 -2.87 12.89 3.40
CA VAL A 15 -2.35 12.05 4.49
C VAL A 15 -0.99 12.58 4.90
N VAL A 16 -0.87 12.96 6.16
CA VAL A 16 0.38 13.54 6.70
C VAL A 16 1.41 12.44 6.98
N SER A 17 0.99 11.33 7.57
CA SER A 17 1.86 10.21 7.91
C SER A 17 1.11 8.88 7.94
N VAL A 18 1.86 7.78 7.83
CA VAL A 18 1.36 6.40 8.01
C VAL A 18 2.31 5.62 8.90
N GLY A 19 1.76 4.74 9.73
CA GLY A 19 2.54 3.88 10.62
C GLY A 19 3.06 2.61 9.94
N GLN A 20 4.10 2.02 10.52
CA GLN A 20 4.67 0.76 10.03
C GLN A 20 3.64 -0.37 9.94
N ALA A 21 2.75 -0.51 10.93
CA ALA A 21 1.74 -1.57 10.95
C ALA A 21 0.76 -1.46 9.76
N PHE A 22 0.36 -0.24 9.39
CA PHE A 22 -0.49 -0.03 8.22
C PHE A 22 0.21 -0.45 6.93
N VAL A 23 1.47 -0.03 6.76
CA VAL A 23 2.23 -0.38 5.57
C VAL A 23 2.45 -1.89 5.47
N ASP A 24 2.78 -2.53 6.59
CA ASP A 24 3.01 -3.97 6.66
C ASP A 24 1.74 -4.76 6.32
N GLU A 25 0.59 -4.34 6.84
CA GLU A 25 -0.68 -4.98 6.55
C GLU A 25 -1.07 -4.84 5.07
N VAL A 26 -1.00 -3.63 4.51
CA VAL A 26 -1.47 -3.36 3.15
C VAL A 26 -0.51 -3.87 2.07
N PHE A 27 0.79 -3.57 2.20
CA PHE A 27 1.75 -3.80 1.14
C PHE A 27 2.46 -5.15 1.26
N ARG A 28 2.35 -5.85 2.40
CA ARG A 28 2.93 -7.19 2.60
C ARG A 28 1.87 -8.25 2.88
N VAL A 29 1.08 -8.12 3.95
CA VAL A 29 0.11 -9.17 4.35
C VAL A 29 -0.99 -9.33 3.30
N PHE A 30 -1.71 -8.25 3.00
CA PHE A 30 -2.79 -8.26 2.01
C PHE A 30 -2.28 -8.63 0.61
N LYS A 31 -1.11 -8.12 0.20
CA LYS A 31 -0.51 -8.49 -1.09
C LYS A 31 -0.14 -9.98 -1.16
N ASN A 32 0.34 -10.57 -0.07
CA ASN A 32 0.66 -12.00 -0.02
C ASN A 32 -0.60 -12.88 -0.01
N GLU A 33 -1.68 -12.42 0.63
CA GLU A 33 -2.98 -13.11 0.61
C GLU A 33 -3.64 -13.03 -0.76
N TYR A 34 -3.49 -11.90 -1.46
CA TYR A 34 -4.07 -11.65 -2.79
C TYR A 34 -2.99 -11.34 -3.84
N PRO A 35 -2.16 -12.34 -4.22
CA PRO A 35 -1.00 -12.11 -5.09
C PRO A 35 -1.37 -11.60 -6.49
N ASN A 36 -2.59 -11.86 -6.95
CA ASN A 36 -3.10 -11.41 -8.25
C ASN A 36 -3.54 -9.93 -8.27
N ILE A 37 -3.67 -9.30 -7.11
CA ILE A 37 -4.05 -7.88 -7.01
C ILE A 37 -2.79 -7.03 -7.05
N THR A 38 -2.75 -6.06 -7.96
CA THR A 38 -1.71 -5.03 -8.00
C THR A 38 -2.13 -3.83 -7.17
N ILE A 39 -1.26 -3.35 -6.29
CA ILE A 39 -1.52 -2.18 -5.44
C ILE A 39 -0.62 -1.05 -5.94
N HIS A 40 -1.22 0.09 -6.27
CA HIS A 40 -0.52 1.34 -6.56
C HIS A 40 -0.84 2.37 -5.48
N HIS A 41 0.13 3.21 -5.15
CA HIS A 41 -0.08 4.39 -4.32
C HIS A 41 0.14 5.66 -5.14
N VAL A 42 -0.70 6.67 -4.90
CA VAL A 42 -0.61 8.00 -5.50
C VAL A 42 -0.82 9.07 -4.43
N GLY A 43 -0.43 10.31 -4.71
CA GLY A 43 -0.69 11.44 -3.80
C GLY A 43 0.08 11.41 -2.47
N ALA A 44 1.02 10.49 -2.29
CA ALA A 44 1.86 10.40 -1.09
C ALA A 44 2.85 11.56 -1.03
N ASN A 45 3.02 12.12 0.17
CA ASN A 45 4.15 12.99 0.47
C ASN A 45 5.42 12.16 0.72
N ASP A 46 6.56 12.83 0.90
CA ASP A 46 7.86 12.16 1.06
C ASP A 46 7.93 11.25 2.29
N GLU A 47 7.25 11.60 3.39
CA GLU A 47 7.23 10.80 4.62
C GLU A 47 6.45 9.50 4.42
N VAL A 48 5.25 9.60 3.84
CA VAL A 48 4.38 8.48 3.52
C VAL A 48 5.04 7.56 2.50
N ASP A 49 5.61 8.12 1.42
CA ASP A 49 6.29 7.36 0.39
C ASP A 49 7.51 6.61 0.94
N SER A 50 8.29 7.26 1.81
CA SER A 50 9.41 6.62 2.50
C SER A 50 8.95 5.46 3.39
N MET A 51 7.81 5.60 4.09
CA MET A 51 7.26 4.53 4.91
C MET A 51 6.78 3.36 4.05
N ILE A 52 6.07 3.62 2.95
CA ILE A 52 5.58 2.60 2.01
C ILE A 52 6.77 1.83 1.43
N LYS A 53 7.80 2.52 0.93
CA LYS A 53 9.01 1.90 0.38
C LYS A 53 9.71 0.96 1.35
N ARG A 54 9.75 1.30 2.65
CA ARG A 54 10.29 0.41 3.69
C ARG A 54 9.52 -0.92 3.81
N GLY A 55 8.21 -0.90 3.55
CA GLY A 55 7.39 -2.12 3.52
C GLY A 55 7.62 -2.98 2.29
N LEU A 56 7.93 -2.37 1.14
CA LEU A 56 8.13 -3.05 -0.15
C LEU A 56 9.52 -3.72 -0.29
N LEU A 57 10.51 -3.29 0.48
CA LEU A 57 11.88 -3.82 0.45
C LEU A 57 12.09 -5.07 1.33
N LYS A 58 11.06 -5.55 2.00
CA LYS A 58 11.08 -6.75 2.86
C LYS A 58 10.48 -7.95 2.15
#